data_AF-A0A1W9VT33-F1
#
_entry.id   AF-A0A1W9VT33-F1
#
_cell.length_a   1.000
_cell.length_b   1.000
_cell.length_c   1.000
_cell.angle_alpha   90.00
_cell.angle_beta   90.00
_cell.angle_gamma   90.00
#
_symmetry.space_group_name_H-M   'P 1'
#
loop_
_entity.id
_entity.type
_entity.pdbx_description
1 polymer ?
#
loop_
_entity_poly.entity_id
_entity_poly.type
_entity_poly.pdbx_seq_one_letter_code
_entity_poly.pdbx_strand_id
1 'polypeptide(L)'
;MVKDIKGKNIDYSSVGEENLKKIVALKLAIKKWVNEERLSAAAIQCWMALPDEYGVAPCFANAMLTDEKIPVVCETDIHGAIT
;
A
#
# COMPACT_ATOMS: atom_id res chain seq x y z
N MET A 1 -1.32 12.85 -7.50
CA MET A 1 -1.99 12.16 -6.37
C MET A 1 -2.87 10.97 -6.76
N VAL A 2 -3.97 11.08 -7.52
CA VAL A 2 -4.42 9.94 -8.39
C VAL A 2 -3.82 10.08 -9.79
N LYS A 3 -3.56 11.33 -10.19
CA LYS A 3 -2.89 11.72 -11.44
C LYS A 3 -1.55 11.00 -11.66
N ASP A 4 -0.86 10.61 -10.60
CA ASP A 4 0.46 9.96 -10.66
C ASP A 4 0.33 8.47 -11.03
N ILE A 5 -0.84 7.87 -10.78
CA ILE A 5 -1.22 6.55 -11.30
C ILE A 5 -1.70 6.68 -12.75
N LYS A 6 -2.49 7.72 -13.07
CA LYS A 6 -3.00 7.96 -14.44
C LYS A 6 -1.88 8.22 -15.47
N GLY A 7 -0.66 8.54 -15.03
CA GLY A 7 0.53 8.73 -15.87
C GLY A 7 1.46 7.52 -15.98
N LYS A 8 1.16 6.40 -15.29
CA LYS A 8 1.91 5.15 -15.37
C LYS A 8 1.15 4.12 -16.21
N ASN A 9 1.88 3.18 -16.83
CA ASN A 9 1.30 2.10 -17.63
C ASN A 9 0.71 1.01 -16.72
N ILE A 10 -0.33 1.35 -15.97
CA ILE A 10 -1.01 0.47 -15.02
C ILE A 10 -2.49 0.43 -15.37
N ASP A 11 -3.03 -0.79 -15.54
CA ASP A 11 -4.47 -0.98 -15.71
C ASP A 11 -5.17 -0.94 -14.33
N TYR A 12 -6.07 0.02 -14.18
CA TYR A 12 -6.93 0.19 -13.00
C TYR A 12 -8.41 0.26 -13.38
N SER A 13 -8.76 -0.11 -14.62
CA SER A 13 -10.12 0.01 -15.17
C SER A 13 -11.18 -0.75 -14.37
N SER A 14 -10.80 -1.86 -13.73
CA SER A 14 -11.68 -2.72 -12.94
C SER A 14 -11.84 -2.32 -11.47
N VAL A 15 -11.04 -1.38 -10.96
CA VAL A 15 -10.99 -1.06 -9.51
C VAL A 15 -12.06 -0.04 -9.11
N GLY A 16 -12.44 0.86 -10.03
CA GLY A 16 -13.33 1.99 -9.75
C GLY A 16 -12.61 3.17 -9.06
N GLU A 17 -13.08 4.40 -9.31
CA GLU A 17 -12.37 5.61 -8.82
C GLU A 17 -12.34 5.74 -7.30
N GLU A 18 -13.37 5.29 -6.59
CA GLU A 18 -13.43 5.40 -5.13
C GLU A 18 -12.41 4.47 -4.45
N ASN A 19 -12.38 3.19 -4.86
CA ASN A 19 -11.41 2.22 -4.33
C ASN A 19 -9.98 2.63 -4.70
N LEU A 20 -9.76 3.18 -5.89
CA LEU A 20 -8.46 3.71 -6.27
C LEU A 20 -8.02 4.84 -5.33
N LYS A 21 -8.93 5.74 -4.93
CA LYS A 21 -8.63 6.79 -3.93
C LYS A 21 -8.27 6.19 -2.57
N LYS A 22 -8.99 5.16 -2.10
CA LYS A 22 -8.67 4.44 -0.86
C LYS A 22 -7.29 3.80 -0.91
N ILE A 23 -6.97 3.08 -1.98
CA ILE A 23 -5.65 2.46 -2.18
C ILE A 23 -4.52 3.51 -2.15
N VAL A 24 -4.72 4.64 -2.84
CA VAL A 24 -3.76 5.76 -2.84
C VAL A 24 -3.61 6.36 -1.43
N ALA A 25 -4.72 6.55 -0.71
CA ALA A 25 -4.70 7.08 0.64
C ALA A 25 -3.94 6.13 1.60
N LEU A 26 -4.17 4.82 1.50
CA LEU A 26 -3.44 3.81 2.27
C LEU A 26 -1.94 3.87 2.00
N LYS A 27 -1.53 3.91 0.72
CA LYS A 27 -0.13 4.09 0.33
C LYS A 27 0.49 5.32 1.00
N LEU A 28 -0.19 6.47 0.90
CA LEU A 28 0.30 7.73 1.45
C LEU A 28 0.41 7.69 2.98
N ALA A 29 -0.56 7.07 3.65
CA ALA A 29 -0.56 6.91 5.10
C ALA A 29 0.66 6.08 5.56
N ILE A 30 0.89 4.93 4.93
CA ILE A 30 2.05 4.08 5.26
C ILE A 30 3.36 4.80 4.96
N LYS A 31 3.50 5.45 3.79
CA LYS A 31 4.70 6.21 3.44
C LYS A 31 4.97 7.34 4.43
N LYS A 32 3.93 8.06 4.84
CA LYS A 32 4.04 9.12 5.85
C LYS A 32 4.57 8.53 7.16
N TRP A 33 3.95 7.45 7.65
CA TRP A 33 4.36 6.79 8.89
C TRP A 33 5.81 6.29 8.85
N VAL A 34 6.20 5.62 7.77
CA VAL A 34 7.58 5.14 7.55
C VAL A 34 8.60 6.29 7.61
N ASN A 35 8.29 7.43 6.99
CA ASN A 35 9.19 8.59 7.01
C ASN A 35 9.24 9.28 8.37
N GLU A 36 8.10 9.44 9.04
CA GLU A 36 8.02 10.09 10.36
C GLU A 36 8.78 9.28 11.43
N GLU A 37 8.62 7.96 11.42
CA GLU A 37 9.25 7.05 12.38
C GLU A 37 10.64 6.55 11.92
N ARG A 38 11.13 6.99 10.75
CA ARG A 38 12.41 6.59 10.15
C ARG A 38 12.56 5.06 10.04
N LEU A 39 11.49 4.40 9.61
CA LEU A 39 11.44 2.94 9.44
C LEU A 39 12.09 2.54 8.11
N SER A 40 12.70 1.35 8.07
CA SER A 40 13.25 0.77 6.84
C SER A 40 12.24 -0.13 6.10
N ALA A 41 11.24 -0.64 6.81
CA ALA A 41 10.21 -1.54 6.30
C ALA A 41 8.94 -1.45 7.16
N ALA A 42 7.83 -1.97 6.66
CA ALA A 42 6.61 -2.17 7.44
C ALA A 42 6.07 -3.60 7.26
N ALA A 43 5.50 -4.17 8.32
CA ALA A 43 4.74 -5.42 8.26
C ALA A 43 3.31 -5.13 8.74
N ILE A 44 2.32 -5.44 7.92
CA ILE A 44 0.91 -5.09 8.19
C ILE A 44 0.03 -6.33 8.25
N GLN A 45 -1.02 -6.28 9.05
CA GLN A 45 -2.10 -7.26 8.97
C GLN A 45 -3.00 -6.90 7.78
N CYS A 46 -3.00 -7.73 6.73
CA CYS A 46 -3.67 -7.42 5.48
C CYS A 46 -4.87 -8.31 5.18
N TRP A 47 -4.71 -9.64 5.21
CA TRP A 47 -5.78 -10.56 4.84
C TRP A 47 -6.94 -10.45 5.84
N MET A 48 -8.16 -10.31 5.30
CA MET A 48 -9.41 -9.97 5.99
C MET A 48 -9.39 -8.59 6.66
N ALA A 49 -8.36 -8.24 7.44
CA ALA A 49 -8.34 -7.00 8.21
C ALA A 49 -8.55 -5.72 7.36
N LEU A 50 -7.80 -5.53 6.27
CA LEU A 50 -7.95 -4.31 5.47
C LEU A 50 -9.18 -4.31 4.56
N PRO A 51 -9.55 -5.42 3.91
CA PRO A 51 -10.85 -5.51 3.24
C PRO A 51 -12.03 -5.26 4.18
N ASP A 52 -12.03 -5.81 5.40
CA ASP A 52 -13.14 -5.72 6.35
C ASP A 52 -13.23 -4.32 6.98
N GLU A 53 -12.11 -3.75 7.41
CA GLU A 53 -12.10 -2.45 8.12
C GLU A 53 -11.98 -1.23 7.18
N TYR A 54 -11.25 -1.38 6.07
CA TYR A 54 -10.92 -0.26 5.17
C TYR A 54 -11.59 -0.39 3.78
N GLY A 55 -12.12 -1.56 3.45
CA GLY A 55 -12.89 -1.80 2.22
C GLY A 55 -12.06 -2.06 0.97
N VAL A 56 -10.73 -2.15 1.07
CA VAL A 56 -9.84 -2.49 -0.07
C VAL A 56 -8.68 -3.38 0.37
N ALA A 57 -8.26 -4.28 -0.52
CA ALA A 57 -7.02 -5.03 -0.33
C ALA A 57 -5.78 -4.11 -0.50
N PRO A 58 -4.70 -4.32 0.28
CA PRO A 58 -3.54 -3.44 0.25
C PRO A 58 -2.56 -3.75 -0.88
N CYS A 59 -2.71 -4.87 -1.59
CA CYS A 59 -1.67 -5.40 -2.48
C CYS A 59 -1.15 -4.37 -3.49
N PHE A 60 -2.05 -3.55 -4.04
CA PHE A 60 -1.66 -2.52 -5.00
C PHE A 60 -0.94 -1.33 -4.33
N ALA A 61 -1.31 -0.96 -3.11
CA ALA A 61 -0.58 0.03 -2.32
C ALA A 61 0.83 -0.47 -1.96
N ASN A 62 0.94 -1.72 -1.49
CA ASN A 62 2.21 -2.34 -1.11
C ASN A 62 3.17 -2.44 -2.31
N ALA A 63 2.67 -2.83 -3.48
CA ALA A 63 3.45 -2.87 -4.71
C ALA A 63 4.01 -1.48 -5.07
N MET A 64 3.18 -0.44 -5.00
CA MET A 64 3.62 0.94 -5.27
C MET A 64 4.65 1.45 -4.25
N LEU A 65 4.58 1.04 -2.98
CA LEU A 65 5.58 1.37 -1.97
C LEU A 65 6.90 0.65 -2.24
N THR A 66 6.82 -0.62 -2.67
CA THR A 66 7.98 -1.42 -3.03
C THR A 66 8.75 -0.83 -4.21
N ASP A 67 8.04 -0.34 -5.24
CA ASP A 67 8.64 0.43 -6.35
C ASP A 67 9.40 1.67 -5.85
N GLU A 68 8.92 2.28 -4.77
CA GLU A 68 9.52 3.44 -4.10
C GLU A 68 10.59 3.06 -3.05
N LYS A 69 11.02 1.79 -3.04
CA LYS A 69 12.02 1.25 -2.10
C LYS A 69 11.59 1.26 -0.63
N ILE A 70 10.27 1.20 -0.40
CA ILE A 70 9.67 1.04 0.93
C ILE A 70 9.01 -0.35 0.97
N PRO A 71 9.71 -1.39 1.44
CA PRO A 71 9.12 -2.72 1.55
C PRO A 71 7.97 -2.73 2.56
N VAL A 72 6.82 -3.24 2.13
CA VAL A 72 5.65 -3.49 2.98
C VAL A 72 5.20 -4.92 2.80
N VAL A 73 5.36 -5.71 3.85
CA VAL A 73 5.05 -7.14 3.82
C VAL A 73 3.74 -7.44 4.51
N CYS A 74 3.15 -8.56 4.09
CA CYS A 74 1.81 -9.00 4.47
C CYS A 74 1.83 -9.82 5.78
N GLU A 75 0.64 -10.08 6.34
CA GLU A 75 0.36 -10.93 7.51
C GLU A 75 1.22 -10.67 8.75
N THR A 76 1.64 -9.43 8.97
CA THR A 76 2.57 -9.06 10.06
C THR A 76 3.87 -9.87 10.05
N ASP A 77 4.31 -10.36 8.88
CA ASP A 77 5.50 -11.18 8.73
C ASP A 77 6.78 -10.35 8.91
N ILE A 78 7.18 -10.14 10.16
CA ILE A 78 8.40 -9.39 10.49
C ILE A 78 9.66 -10.04 9.92
N HIS A 79 9.69 -11.37 9.76
CA HIS A 79 10.84 -12.08 9.21
C HIS A 79 10.98 -11.78 7.72
N GLY A 80 9.86 -11.76 6.99
CA GLY A 80 9.81 -11.29 5.61
C GLY A 80 10.20 -9.82 5.46
N ALA A 81 9.99 -8.97 6.47
CA ALA A 81 10.34 -7.56 6.43
C ALA A 81 11.84 -7.26 6.60
N ILE A 82 12.59 -8.15 7.26
CA ILE A 82 14.00 -7.93 7.63
C ILE A 82 15.00 -8.75 6.79
N THR A 83 14.52 -9.49 5.79
CA THR A 83 15.33 -10.30 4.86
C THR A 83 15.65 -9.51 3.60
#